data_AF-A0A4D4M091-F1
#
_entry.id   AF-A0A4D4M091-F1
#
_cell.length_a   1.000
_cell.length_b   1.000
_cell.length_c   1.000
_cell.angle_alpha   90.00
_cell.angle_beta   90.00
_cell.angle_gamma   90.00
#
_symmetry.space_group_name_H-M   'P 1'
#
loop_
_entity.id
_entity.type
_entity.pdbx_description
1 polymer ?
#
loop_
_entity_poly.entity_id
_entity_poly.type
_entity_poly.pdbx_seq_one_letter_code
_entity_poly.pdbx_strand_id
1 'polypeptide(L)'
;MSHLPSYGSVHKRLRRLHGSARLHPCDWCGRTADSWSYTHHPDADEHFDAEARQLWSADTSHYRPMCQRHHRQLDRTFRESGYDRCLLRKRVKGLREAAWSAVTDEQRAHEAKVRAPAARLGRIHGYR
;
A
#
# COMPACT_ATOMS: atom_id res chain seq x y z
N MET A 1 -30.41 -2.62 5.47
CA MET A 1 -29.52 -3.37 4.56
C MET A 1 -28.15 -2.74 4.62
N SER A 2 -27.16 -3.44 5.18
CA SER A 2 -25.78 -2.95 5.25
C SER A 2 -25.21 -2.96 3.84
N HIS A 3 -24.97 -1.78 3.26
CA HIS A 3 -24.31 -1.69 1.96
C HIS A 3 -22.87 -2.20 2.14
N LEU A 4 -22.49 -3.25 1.41
CA LEU A 4 -21.09 -3.69 1.42
C LEU A 4 -20.20 -2.51 1.01
N PRO A 5 -19.07 -2.29 1.69
CA PRO A 5 -18.10 -1.31 1.25
C PRO A 5 -17.64 -1.65 -0.17
N SER A 6 -17.26 -0.62 -0.93
CA SER A 6 -16.59 -0.78 -2.22
C SER A 6 -15.11 -0.45 -2.09
N TYR A 7 -14.29 -0.92 -3.04
CA TYR A 7 -12.88 -0.54 -3.18
C TYR A 7 -12.68 0.99 -3.04
N GLY A 8 -13.49 1.77 -3.76
CA GLY A 8 -13.44 3.23 -3.70
C GLY A 8 -13.79 3.79 -2.32
N SER A 9 -14.74 3.17 -1.61
CA SER A 9 -15.09 3.59 -0.24
C SER A 9 -13.97 3.31 0.76
N VAL A 10 -13.28 2.17 0.64
CA VAL A 10 -12.13 1.81 1.48
C VAL A 10 -10.97 2.77 1.22
N HIS A 11 -10.69 3.10 -0.04
CA HIS A 11 -9.66 4.09 -0.37
C HIS A 11 -9.97 5.50 0.15
N LYS A 12 -11.25 5.90 0.16
CA LYS A 12 -11.67 7.14 0.82
C LYS A 12 -11.45 7.06 2.33
N ARG A 13 -11.75 5.92 2.97
CA ARG A 13 -11.52 5.66 4.40
C ARG A 13 -10.02 5.71 4.75
N LEU A 14 -9.16 5.04 3.97
CA LEU A 14 -7.70 5.11 4.12
C LEU A 14 -7.18 6.53 4.08
N ARG A 15 -7.67 7.35 3.13
CA ARG A 15 -7.29 8.77 3.07
C ARG A 15 -7.78 9.58 4.27
N ARG A 16 -8.92 9.23 4.86
CA ARG A 16 -9.42 9.91 6.06
C ARG A 16 -8.59 9.55 7.31
N LEU A 17 -8.32 8.25 7.50
CA LEU A 17 -7.62 7.71 8.68
C LEU A 17 -6.11 7.89 8.65
N HIS A 18 -5.51 7.89 7.46
CA HIS A 18 -4.06 7.91 7.33
C HIS A 18 -3.57 9.07 6.46
N GLY A 19 -4.46 9.86 5.87
CA GLY A 19 -4.07 10.87 4.90
C GLY A 19 -3.65 10.29 3.55
N SER A 20 -3.07 11.15 2.71
CA SER A 20 -2.52 10.72 1.42
C SER A 20 -1.36 9.74 1.63
N ALA A 21 -1.28 8.68 0.82
CA ALA A 21 -0.15 7.76 0.82
C ALA A 21 1.18 8.49 0.61
N ARG A 22 1.19 9.62 -0.13
CA ARG A 22 2.37 10.48 -0.30
C ARG A 22 2.95 10.99 1.00
N LEU A 23 2.20 11.02 2.09
CA LEU A 23 2.69 11.38 3.41
C LEU A 23 3.48 10.26 4.12
N HIS A 24 3.53 9.05 3.53
CA HIS A 24 4.10 7.86 4.16
C HIS A 24 5.17 7.18 3.31
N PRO A 25 6.28 6.70 3.90
CA PRO A 25 7.31 5.98 3.17
C PRO A 25 6.74 4.71 2.52
N CYS A 26 7.19 4.41 1.30
CA CYS A 26 6.88 3.16 0.64
C CYS A 26 7.35 1.98 1.51
N ASP A 27 6.46 1.05 1.81
CA ASP A 27 6.70 -0.09 2.72
C ASP A 27 7.84 -1.02 2.23
N TRP A 28 8.19 -0.94 0.95
CA TRP A 28 9.26 -1.74 0.35
C TRP A 28 10.61 -1.04 0.27
N CYS A 29 10.65 0.26 -0.07
CA CYS A 29 11.92 0.94 -0.36
C CYS A 29 12.14 2.25 0.41
N GLY A 30 11.20 2.64 1.26
CA GLY A 30 11.27 3.87 2.06
C GLY A 30 11.12 5.20 1.32
N ARG A 31 11.19 5.22 -0.02
CA ARG A 31 10.94 6.42 -0.84
C ARG A 31 9.49 6.90 -0.75
N THR A 32 9.15 7.99 -1.43
CA THR A 32 7.78 8.49 -1.40
C THR A 32 6.77 7.52 -2.01
N ALA A 33 5.70 7.22 -1.28
CA ALA A 33 4.62 6.38 -1.78
C ALA A 33 3.66 7.19 -2.64
N ASP A 34 2.99 6.54 -3.58
CA ASP A 34 2.03 7.16 -4.50
C ASP A 34 0.59 6.79 -4.15
N SER A 35 0.39 5.57 -3.67
CA SER A 35 -0.92 5.00 -3.37
C SER A 35 -0.89 4.07 -2.17
N TRP A 36 -2.05 3.83 -1.59
CA TRP A 36 -2.27 2.70 -0.69
C TRP A 36 -2.46 1.44 -1.53
N SER A 37 -1.74 0.36 -1.21
CA SER A 37 -1.83 -0.94 -1.88
C SER A 37 -2.38 -1.96 -0.91
N TYR A 38 -3.30 -2.80 -1.36
CA TYR A 38 -3.66 -4.02 -0.64
C TYR A 38 -2.45 -4.97 -0.64
N THR A 39 -2.18 -5.63 0.48
CA THR A 39 -0.95 -6.42 0.68
C THR A 39 -1.09 -7.89 0.30
N HIS A 40 -2.31 -8.38 0.02
CA HIS A 40 -2.61 -9.79 -0.24
C HIS A 40 -2.16 -10.75 0.88
N HIS A 41 -2.05 -10.23 2.11
CA HIS A 41 -1.91 -11.08 3.29
C HIS A 41 -3.21 -11.82 3.60
N PRO A 42 -3.16 -12.97 4.31
CA PRO A 42 -4.37 -13.69 4.71
C PRO A 42 -5.37 -12.75 5.36
N ASP A 43 -6.55 -12.63 4.74
CA ASP A 43 -7.58 -11.68 5.09
C ASP A 43 -8.94 -12.41 5.09
N ALA A 44 -9.72 -12.19 6.14
CA ALA A 44 -11.07 -12.76 6.29
C ALA A 44 -12.13 -11.92 5.56
N ASP A 45 -11.84 -10.65 5.31
CA ASP A 45 -12.71 -9.67 4.65
C ASP A 45 -12.16 -9.31 3.25
N GLU A 46 -11.53 -10.28 2.58
CA GLU A 46 -11.06 -10.14 1.20
C GLU A 46 -12.23 -10.23 0.23
N HIS A 47 -12.28 -9.27 -0.70
CA HIS A 47 -13.29 -9.14 -1.72
C HIS A 47 -12.64 -9.11 -3.11
N PHE A 48 -13.32 -9.72 -4.08
CA PHE A 48 -12.92 -9.67 -5.48
C PHE A 48 -13.90 -8.82 -6.29
N ASP A 49 -13.38 -7.79 -6.94
CA ASP A 49 -14.08 -7.03 -7.96
C ASP A 49 -13.84 -7.71 -9.32
N ALA A 50 -14.88 -8.35 -9.86
CA ALA A 50 -14.79 -9.07 -11.14
C ALA A 50 -14.64 -8.13 -12.35
N GLU A 51 -15.22 -6.92 -12.29
CA GLU A 51 -15.16 -5.94 -13.37
C GLU A 51 -13.76 -5.32 -13.44
N ALA A 52 -13.24 -4.87 -12.29
CA ALA A 52 -11.89 -4.33 -12.20
C ALA A 52 -10.80 -5.40 -12.18
N ARG A 53 -11.17 -6.68 -12.06
CA ARG A 53 -10.26 -7.84 -11.86
C ARG A 53 -9.27 -7.60 -10.72
N GLN A 54 -9.76 -7.05 -9.62
CA GLN A 54 -8.93 -6.56 -8.52
C GLN A 54 -9.40 -7.11 -7.17
N LEU A 55 -8.45 -7.53 -6.33
CA LEU A 55 -8.70 -7.87 -4.94
C LEU A 55 -8.54 -6.65 -4.04
N TRP A 56 -9.36 -6.60 -3.01
CA TRP A 56 -9.35 -5.55 -2.01
C TRP A 56 -9.88 -6.08 -0.67
N SER A 57 -9.55 -5.39 0.41
CA SER A 57 -10.01 -5.73 1.76
C SER A 57 -10.93 -4.65 2.30
N ALA A 58 -11.98 -5.01 3.04
CA ALA A 58 -12.73 -4.03 3.80
C ALA A 58 -11.95 -3.51 5.02
N ASP A 59 -10.98 -4.27 5.50
CA ASP A 59 -10.10 -3.88 6.60
C ASP A 59 -8.90 -3.06 6.09
N THR A 60 -8.86 -1.80 6.54
CA THR A 60 -7.78 -0.86 6.23
C THR A 60 -6.41 -1.31 6.74
N SER A 61 -6.33 -2.23 7.70
CA SER A 61 -5.07 -2.76 8.24
C SER A 61 -4.25 -3.54 7.20
N HIS A 62 -4.93 -4.10 6.19
CA HIS A 62 -4.33 -4.85 5.09
C HIS A 62 -3.72 -3.98 3.99
N TYR A 63 -3.74 -2.65 4.16
CA TYR A 63 -3.16 -1.72 3.21
C TYR A 63 -1.83 -1.17 3.70
N ARG A 64 -0.91 -0.97 2.75
CA ARG A 64 0.39 -0.34 2.98
C ARG A 64 0.66 0.74 1.95
N PRO A 65 1.33 1.83 2.33
CA PRO A 65 1.72 2.87 1.38
C PRO A 65 2.81 2.32 0.46
N MET A 66 2.64 2.45 -0.85
CA MET A 66 3.60 1.97 -1.85
C MET A 66 3.82 2.99 -2.96
N CYS A 67 5.04 3.06 -3.45
CA CYS A 67 5.32 3.78 -4.70
C CYS A 67 4.78 2.98 -5.89
N GLN A 68 4.50 3.66 -6.99
CA GLN A 68 3.85 3.07 -8.16
C GLN A 68 4.61 1.86 -8.72
N ARG A 69 5.95 1.91 -8.69
CA ARG A 69 6.80 0.79 -9.14
C ARG A 69 6.54 -0.48 -8.32
N HIS A 70 6.62 -0.39 -6.99
CA HIS A 70 6.47 -1.56 -6.13
C HIS A 70 5.03 -2.04 -6.03
N HIS A 71 4.06 -1.13 -6.12
CA HIS A 71 2.64 -1.50 -6.22
C HIS A 71 2.38 -2.38 -7.45
N ARG A 72 2.78 -1.93 -8.65
CA ARG A 72 2.66 -2.74 -9.88
C ARG A 72 3.40 -4.07 -9.80
N GLN A 73 4.54 -4.09 -9.10
CA GLN A 73 5.32 -5.30 -8.92
C GLN A 73 4.59 -6.31 -8.02
N LEU A 74 3.97 -5.85 -6.93
CA LEU A 74 3.11 -6.67 -6.08
C LEU A 74 1.92 -7.23 -6.88
N ASP A 75 1.20 -6.40 -7.62
CA ASP A 75 0.05 -6.83 -8.45
C ASP A 75 0.46 -7.87 -9.50
N ARG A 76 1.63 -7.69 -10.11
CA ARG A 76 2.18 -8.67 -11.07
C ARG A 76 2.51 -9.99 -10.37
N THR A 77 3.22 -9.94 -9.24
CA THR A 77 3.58 -11.14 -8.48
C THR A 77 2.34 -11.89 -7.99
N PHE A 78 1.28 -11.18 -7.60
CA PHE A 78 -0.01 -11.77 -7.29
C PHE A 78 -0.61 -12.49 -8.50
N ARG A 79 -0.70 -11.82 -9.67
CA ARG A 79 -1.21 -12.43 -10.90
C ARG A 79 -0.44 -13.68 -11.35
N GLU A 80 0.88 -13.72 -11.13
CA GLU A 80 1.74 -14.86 -11.47
C GLU A 80 1.64 -16.02 -10.47
N SER A 81 1.36 -15.73 -9.19
CA SER A 81 1.33 -16.74 -8.12
C SER A 81 -0.09 -17.23 -7.81
N GLY A 82 -1.10 -16.47 -8.20
CA GLY A 82 -2.48 -16.70 -7.83
C GLY A 82 -2.69 -16.67 -6.31
N TYR A 83 -3.58 -17.53 -5.82
CA TYR A 83 -3.88 -17.70 -4.40
C TYR A 83 -2.94 -18.66 -3.66
N ASP A 84 -1.82 -19.08 -4.27
CA ASP A 84 -0.77 -19.78 -3.51
C ASP A 84 -0.13 -18.80 -2.54
N ARG A 85 -0.68 -18.77 -1.31
CA ARG A 85 -0.29 -17.85 -0.25
C ARG A 85 1.16 -18.07 0.19
N CYS A 86 1.66 -19.31 0.12
CA CYS A 86 3.03 -19.63 0.49
C CYS A 86 4.00 -19.04 -0.54
N LEU A 87 3.73 -19.29 -1.83
CA LEU A 87 4.53 -18.79 -2.93
C LEU A 87 4.51 -17.25 -2.99
N LEU A 88 3.32 -16.65 -2.88
CA LEU A 88 3.16 -15.19 -2.89
C LEU A 88 3.95 -14.55 -1.76
N ARG A 89 3.80 -15.04 -0.52
CA ARG A 89 4.53 -14.52 0.65
C ARG A 89 6.04 -14.64 0.46
N LYS A 90 6.52 -15.77 -0.04
CA LYS A 90 7.96 -16.01 -0.28
C LYS A 90 8.51 -15.04 -1.33
N ARG A 91 7.81 -14.87 -2.45
CA ARG A 91 8.22 -13.94 -3.53
C ARG A 91 8.19 -12.49 -3.06
N VAL A 92 7.09 -12.06 -2.43
CA VAL A 92 6.96 -10.69 -1.90
C VAL A 92 8.04 -10.39 -0.87
N LYS A 93 8.37 -11.32 0.02
CA LYS A 93 9.47 -11.15 0.98
C LYS A 93 10.80 -10.84 0.28
N GLY A 94 11.20 -11.67 -0.68
CA GLY A 94 12.46 -11.46 -1.41
C GLY A 94 12.47 -10.16 -2.22
N LEU A 95 11.34 -9.79 -2.84
CA LEU A 95 11.21 -8.53 -3.57
C LEU A 95 11.29 -7.32 -2.66
N ARG A 96 10.70 -7.39 -1.46
CA ARG A 96 10.75 -6.35 -0.45
C ARG A 96 12.19 -6.15 0.05
N GLU A 97 12.89 -7.23 0.37
CA GLU A 97 14.29 -7.19 0.81
C GLU A 97 15.19 -6.57 -0.28
N ALA A 98 15.03 -7.00 -1.54
CA ALA A 98 15.76 -6.42 -2.67
C ALA A 98 15.44 -4.93 -2.89
N ALA A 99 14.17 -4.55 -2.77
CA ALA A 99 13.73 -3.16 -2.93
C ALA A 99 14.27 -2.24 -1.83
N TRP A 100 14.40 -2.76 -0.60
CA TRP A 100 14.99 -2.03 0.53
C TRP A 100 16.48 -1.79 0.32
N SER A 101 17.22 -2.86 -0.02
CA SER A 101 18.67 -2.80 -0.25
C SER A 101 19.06 -1.95 -1.46
N ALA A 102 18.14 -1.77 -2.43
CA ALA A 102 18.37 -0.93 -3.61
C ALA A 102 18.30 0.59 -3.34
N VAL A 103 17.94 1.03 -2.13
CA VAL A 103 17.84 2.44 -1.77
C VAL A 103 18.67 2.71 -0.52
N THR A 104 19.62 3.64 -0.63
CA THR A 104 20.52 3.99 0.48
C THR A 104 19.80 4.72 1.60
N ASP A 105 20.40 4.75 2.78
CA ASP A 105 19.87 5.50 3.92
C ASP A 105 19.80 7.01 3.62
N GLU A 106 20.77 7.57 2.89
CA GLU A 106 20.77 8.99 2.50
C GLU A 106 19.60 9.32 1.56
N GLN A 107 19.32 8.44 0.60
CA GLN A 107 18.18 8.60 -0.30
C GLN A 107 16.85 8.56 0.47
N ARG A 108 16.70 7.61 1.40
CA ARG A 108 15.51 7.54 2.27
C ARG A 108 15.39 8.78 3.16
N ALA A 109 16.50 9.28 3.71
CA ALA A 109 16.53 10.49 4.51
C ALA A 109 16.15 11.74 3.70
N HIS A 110 16.62 11.84 2.46
CA HIS A 110 16.24 12.93 1.55
C HIS A 110 14.73 12.91 1.26
N GLU A 111 14.18 11.75 0.90
CA GLU A 111 12.74 11.56 0.67
C GLU A 111 11.90 11.90 1.92
N ALA A 112 12.39 11.55 3.12
CA ALA A 112 11.73 11.93 4.36
C ALA A 112 11.67 13.46 4.56
N LYS A 113 12.76 14.17 4.25
CA LYS A 113 12.82 15.64 4.31
C LYS A 113 11.86 16.29 3.32
N VAL A 114 11.82 15.82 2.08
CA VAL A 114 10.92 16.33 1.02
C VAL A 114 9.45 16.20 1.43
N ARG A 115 9.11 15.14 2.14
CA ARG A 115 7.73 14.83 2.54
C ARG A 115 7.25 15.53 3.81
N ALA A 116 8.17 15.92 4.69
CA ALA A 116 7.87 16.47 6.01
C ALA A 116 6.94 17.71 5.98
N PRO A 117 7.08 18.68 5.04
CA PRO A 117 6.17 19.82 4.95
C PRO A 117 4.71 19.40 4.70
N ALA A 118 4.49 18.46 3.78
CA ALA A 118 3.15 17.96 3.46
C ALA A 118 2.53 17.22 4.67
N ALA A 119 3.34 16.47 5.43
CA ALA A 119 2.88 15.76 6.62
C ALA A 119 2.53 16.70 7.80
N ARG A 120 3.15 17.89 7.87
CA ARG A 120 2.79 18.93 8.85
C ARG A 120 1.47 19.60 8.49
N LEU A 121 1.25 19.93 7.21
CA LEU A 121 -0.01 20.52 6.75
C LEU A 121 -1.20 19.57 6.87
N GLY A 122 -1.00 18.27 6.61
CA GLY A 122 -2.05 17.25 6.77
C GLY A 122 -2.56 17.11 8.21
N ARG A 123 -1.68 17.31 9.21
CA ARG A 123 -2.05 17.29 10.64
C ARG A 123 -2.89 18.49 11.08
N ILE A 124 -2.73 19.65 10.43
CA ILE A 124 -3.50 20.86 10.74
C ILE A 124 -4.96 20.74 10.26
N HIS A 125 -5.19 19.98 9.17
CA HIS A 125 -6.52 19.82 8.56
C HIS A 125 -7.31 18.61 9.08
N GLY A 126 -6.91 17.99 10.20
CA GLY A 126 -7.71 16.97 10.89
C GLY A 126 -7.72 15.57 10.27
N TYR A 127 -6.77 15.24 9.38
CA TYR A 127 -6.54 13.85 8.98
C TYR A 127 -5.72 13.16 10.10
N ARG A 128 -6.39 12.38 10.94
CA ARG A 128 -5.81 11.71 12.11
C ARG A 128 -6.00 10.20 12.02
#